data_AF-A0A3D1SUM1-F1
#
_entry.id   AF-A0A3D1SUM1-F1
#
_cell.length_a   1.000
_cell.length_b   1.000
_cell.length_c   1.000
_cell.angle_alpha   90.00
_cell.angle_beta   90.00
_cell.angle_gamma   90.00
#
_symmetry.space_group_name_H-M   'P 1'
#
loop_
_entity.id
_entity.type
_entity.pdbx_description
1 polymer ?
#
loop_
_entity_poly.entity_id
_entity_poly.type
_entity_poly.pdbx_seq_one_letter_code
_entity_poly.pdbx_strand_id
1 'polypeptide(L)'
;MYKRQLLDIPMLGLILVFIAVVAGWAVSLPVTLLTIVAVLILYAQVVGMSQLVLALLMSTLQSRRFRDLSIILIALFSVSCYLLQQLVLRGLGTGDFVANIERAHYSLYLQWLPPGMTASAIQQAVLGNWGASVAWLVIALVAAVLVLYLWARVLERSLSTPEVGGAVRTRRHKAAKEIGIGSVNAARPLATSSGGGILERLGSSQIFAITNKEWKYFWRDPQLKATLLSSLYIIIIFLVGPFLNAGGSINRLGVLIYTAPLAVFFSVFTLSYNTLGMERQSLTTLFLFPIEPRRILLGKNLAVTIIGIVELFVLVLTSAAFTHSWQLALPVLAVGLAGIGVVIGCGNFSSVFLPQRMRQMQRGFQATGSSAGNAGCLRGVMSLLMMGVTLVVLAPVVAALFLPLFYHVLWVWVFSIPAALLFGIGFHQLVT
;
A
#
# COMPACT_ATOMS: atom_id res chain seq x y z
N MET A 1 -19.77 -18.76 4.13
CA MET A 1 -20.84 -18.03 3.43
C MET A 1 -20.20 -16.88 2.64
N TYR A 2 -19.94 -17.11 1.36
CA TYR A 2 -19.19 -16.24 0.46
C TYR A 2 -20.14 -15.14 -0.04
N LYS A 3 -20.22 -13.99 0.65
CA LYS A 3 -20.95 -12.83 0.12
C LYS A 3 -20.18 -12.34 -1.09
N ARG A 4 -20.62 -12.76 -2.28
CA ARG A 4 -20.23 -12.21 -3.58
C ARG A 4 -20.50 -10.70 -3.54
N GLN A 5 -19.48 -9.90 -3.28
CA GLN A 5 -19.40 -8.53 -3.77
C GLN A 5 -19.31 -8.64 -5.30
N LEU A 6 -20.46 -8.75 -5.97
CA LEU A 6 -20.53 -8.85 -7.43
C LEU A 6 -20.44 -7.47 -8.10
N LEU A 7 -20.36 -6.40 -7.30
CA LEU A 7 -20.37 -5.00 -7.72
C LEU A 7 -19.30 -4.25 -6.93
N ASP A 8 -18.05 -4.45 -7.32
CA ASP A 8 -16.95 -3.59 -6.89
C ASP A 8 -17.10 -2.20 -7.55
N ILE A 9 -16.72 -1.12 -6.86
CA ILE A 9 -16.70 0.26 -7.40
C ILE A 9 -16.10 0.37 -8.82
N PRO A 10 -15.00 -0.31 -9.18
CA PRO A 10 -14.51 -0.33 -10.57
C PRO A 10 -15.49 -0.96 -11.57
N MET A 11 -16.32 -1.93 -11.18
CA MET A 11 -17.33 -2.53 -12.05
C MET A 11 -18.43 -1.53 -12.43
N LEU A 12 -18.81 -0.63 -11.52
CA LEU A 12 -19.78 0.43 -11.82
C LEU A 12 -19.23 1.40 -12.89
N GLY A 13 -17.96 1.78 -12.78
CA GLY A 13 -17.30 2.60 -13.80
C GLY A 13 -17.23 1.91 -15.15
N LEU A 14 -16.95 0.60 -15.16
CA LEU A 14 -16.86 -0.21 -16.37
C LEU A 14 -18.23 -0.38 -17.04
N ILE A 15 -19.31 -0.60 -16.26
CA ILE A 15 -20.69 -0.61 -16.76
C ILE A 15 -21.06 0.73 -17.39
N LEU A 16 -20.69 1.86 -16.77
CA LEU A 16 -20.97 3.18 -17.31
C LEU A 16 -20.26 3.42 -18.65
N VAL A 17 -19.01 2.98 -18.79
CA VAL A 17 -18.26 3.02 -20.06
C VAL A 17 -18.95 2.15 -21.12
N PHE A 18 -19.43 0.96 -20.75
CA PHE A 18 -20.13 0.08 -21.68
C PHE A 18 -21.47 0.66 -22.14
N ILE A 19 -22.23 1.30 -21.25
CA ILE A 19 -23.44 2.04 -21.62
C ILE A 19 -23.10 3.16 -22.60
N ALA A 20 -22.02 3.91 -22.36
CA ALA A 20 -21.58 4.96 -23.27
C ALA A 20 -21.19 4.43 -24.66
N VAL A 21 -20.53 3.27 -24.73
CA VAL A 21 -20.19 2.61 -26.01
C VAL A 21 -21.45 2.17 -26.76
N VAL A 22 -22.41 1.54 -26.08
CA VAL A 22 -23.66 1.13 -26.72
C VAL A 22 -24.46 2.34 -27.20
N ALA A 23 -24.55 3.40 -26.39
CA ALA A 23 -25.23 4.64 -26.75
C ALA A 23 -24.55 5.38 -27.91
N GLY A 24 -23.22 5.41 -27.95
CA GLY A 24 -22.45 6.09 -28.99
C GLY A 24 -22.55 5.45 -30.38
N TRP A 25 -22.80 4.13 -30.44
CA TRP A 25 -22.86 3.36 -31.69
C TRP A 25 -24.27 2.84 -32.02
N ALA A 26 -25.30 3.42 -31.41
CA ALA A 26 -26.70 3.06 -31.63
C ALA A 26 -27.27 3.62 -32.95
N VAL A 27 -26.66 3.26 -34.07
CA VAL A 27 -27.07 3.73 -35.41
C VAL A 27 -28.26 2.95 -35.98
N SER A 28 -28.36 1.65 -35.66
CA SER A 28 -29.48 0.79 -36.09
C SER A 28 -29.74 -0.37 -35.12
N LEU A 29 -30.97 -0.88 -35.09
CA LEU A 29 -31.37 -2.02 -34.25
C LEU A 29 -30.41 -3.23 -34.34
N PRO A 30 -30.05 -3.75 -35.54
CA PRO A 30 -29.17 -4.91 -35.62
C PRO A 30 -27.74 -4.60 -35.15
N VAL A 31 -27.25 -3.37 -35.34
CA VAL A 31 -25.93 -2.96 -34.83
C VAL A 31 -25.96 -2.84 -33.30
N THR A 32 -27.04 -2.32 -32.71
CA THR A 32 -27.18 -2.25 -31.24
C THR A 32 -27.20 -3.62 -30.57
N LEU A 33 -27.87 -4.61 -31.17
CA LEU A 33 -27.87 -5.97 -30.64
C LEU A 33 -26.45 -6.57 -30.70
N LEU A 34 -25.74 -6.34 -31.80
CA LEU A 34 -24.36 -6.80 -31.96
C LEU A 34 -23.41 -6.12 -30.97
N THR A 35 -23.53 -4.81 -30.75
CA THR A 35 -22.70 -4.08 -29.79
C THR A 35 -22.91 -4.58 -28.37
N ILE A 36 -24.15 -4.87 -27.96
CA ILE A 36 -24.46 -5.48 -26.66
C ILE A 36 -23.75 -6.84 -26.52
N VAL A 37 -23.84 -7.70 -27.53
CA VAL A 37 -23.17 -9.02 -27.51
C VAL A 37 -21.65 -8.86 -27.46
N ALA A 38 -21.07 -7.97 -28.27
CA ALA A 38 -19.64 -7.70 -28.29
C ALA A 38 -19.13 -7.19 -26.92
N VAL A 39 -19.89 -6.31 -26.27
CA VAL A 39 -19.59 -5.79 -24.92
C VAL A 39 -19.67 -6.89 -23.86
N LEU A 40 -20.65 -7.80 -23.93
CA LEU A 40 -20.74 -8.94 -23.02
C LEU A 40 -19.56 -9.91 -23.17
N ILE A 41 -19.10 -10.14 -24.41
CA ILE A 41 -17.90 -10.95 -24.67
C ILE A 41 -16.66 -10.25 -24.12
N LEU A 42 -16.53 -8.94 -24.35
CA LEU A 42 -15.43 -8.14 -23.79
C LEU A 42 -15.42 -8.21 -22.25
N TYR A 43 -16.59 -8.10 -21.63
CA TYR A 43 -16.73 -8.25 -20.18
C TYR A 43 -16.22 -9.61 -19.71
N ALA A 44 -16.64 -10.70 -20.37
CA ALA A 44 -16.18 -12.05 -20.05
C ALA A 44 -14.67 -12.21 -20.22
N GLN A 45 -14.07 -11.60 -21.25
CA GLN A 45 -12.62 -11.58 -21.46
C GLN A 45 -11.88 -10.84 -20.35
N VAL A 46 -12.35 -9.65 -19.96
CA VAL A 46 -11.73 -8.84 -18.91
C VAL A 46 -11.78 -9.57 -17.56
N VAL A 47 -12.94 -10.12 -17.21
CA VAL A 47 -13.11 -10.91 -15.99
C VAL A 47 -12.26 -12.18 -16.04
N GLY A 48 -12.28 -12.92 -17.15
CA GLY A 48 -11.49 -14.13 -17.33
C GLY A 48 -9.99 -13.87 -17.21
N MET A 49 -9.48 -12.83 -17.86
CA MET A 49 -8.06 -12.45 -17.78
C MET A 49 -7.67 -12.03 -16.35
N SER A 50 -8.51 -11.24 -15.67
CA SER A 50 -8.28 -10.84 -14.28
C SER A 50 -8.19 -12.07 -13.36
N GLN A 51 -9.16 -13.00 -13.47
CA GLN A 51 -9.19 -14.20 -12.65
C GLN A 51 -8.06 -15.17 -12.97
N LEU A 52 -7.68 -15.31 -14.25
CA LEU A 52 -6.53 -16.09 -14.68
C LEU A 52 -5.23 -15.54 -14.10
N VAL A 53 -5.01 -14.23 -14.21
CA VAL A 53 -3.84 -13.54 -13.66
C VAL A 53 -3.78 -13.72 -12.15
N LEU A 54 -4.91 -13.54 -11.45
CA LEU A 54 -5.01 -13.78 -10.00
C LEU A 54 -4.67 -15.23 -9.64
N ALA A 55 -5.20 -16.22 -10.36
CA ALA A 55 -4.92 -17.64 -10.11
C ALA A 55 -3.44 -17.99 -10.36
N LEU A 56 -2.84 -17.43 -11.40
CA LEU A 56 -1.40 -17.58 -11.69
C LEU A 56 -0.53 -16.89 -10.63
N LEU A 57 -0.89 -15.67 -10.20
CA LEU A 57 -0.20 -14.98 -9.11
C LEU A 57 -0.31 -15.75 -7.80
N MET A 58 -1.49 -16.26 -7.45
CA MET A 58 -1.69 -17.04 -6.24
C MET A 58 -0.86 -18.33 -6.24
N SER A 59 -0.87 -19.09 -7.35
CA SER A 59 -0.06 -20.32 -7.47
C SER A 59 1.44 -20.04 -7.46
N THR A 60 1.90 -18.97 -8.10
CA THR A 60 3.33 -18.60 -8.11
C THR A 60 3.82 -18.11 -6.74
N LEU A 61 2.99 -17.35 -6.01
CA LEU A 61 3.27 -16.86 -4.65
C LEU A 61 3.34 -17.98 -3.59
N GLN A 62 2.88 -19.20 -3.89
CA GLN A 62 3.06 -20.35 -3.00
C GLN A 62 4.53 -20.77 -2.90
N SER A 63 5.37 -20.44 -3.89
CA SER A 63 6.78 -20.82 -3.88
C SER A 63 7.63 -19.87 -3.02
N ARG A 64 8.50 -20.43 -2.17
CA ARG A 64 9.39 -19.64 -1.27
C ARG A 64 10.28 -18.66 -2.03
N ARG A 65 10.71 -19.01 -3.25
CA ARG A 65 11.59 -18.17 -4.09
C ARG A 65 10.85 -16.95 -4.67
N PHE A 66 9.57 -17.09 -5.04
CA PHE A 66 8.80 -15.96 -5.56
C PHE A 66 8.23 -15.04 -4.48
N ARG A 67 8.17 -15.48 -3.22
CA ARG A 67 7.83 -14.58 -2.10
C ARG A 67 8.79 -13.39 -2.01
N ASP A 68 10.07 -13.59 -2.29
CA ASP A 68 11.03 -12.49 -2.31
C ASP A 68 10.93 -11.66 -3.61
N LEU A 69 10.54 -12.29 -4.73
CA LEU A 69 10.24 -11.59 -6.00
C LEU A 69 8.95 -10.75 -5.93
N SER A 70 8.02 -11.10 -5.05
CA SER A 70 6.73 -10.39 -4.91
C SER A 70 6.91 -8.90 -4.59
N ILE A 71 7.99 -8.55 -3.88
CA ILE A 71 8.33 -7.17 -3.55
C ILE A 71 8.69 -6.39 -4.81
N ILE A 72 9.47 -6.99 -5.71
CA ILE A 72 9.86 -6.39 -6.99
C ILE A 72 8.65 -6.27 -7.90
N LEU A 73 7.80 -7.30 -7.98
CA LEU A 73 6.56 -7.27 -8.77
C LEU A 73 5.59 -6.19 -8.27
N ILE A 74 5.40 -6.08 -6.95
CA ILE A 74 4.54 -5.05 -6.36
C ILE A 74 5.11 -3.67 -6.63
N ALA A 75 6.41 -3.46 -6.41
CA ALA A 75 7.06 -2.18 -6.70
C ALA A 75 6.93 -1.80 -8.18
N LEU A 76 7.22 -2.73 -9.09
CA LEU A 76 7.12 -2.53 -10.52
C LEU A 76 5.68 -2.20 -10.94
N PHE A 77 4.71 -2.98 -10.49
CA PHE A 77 3.31 -2.77 -10.80
C PHE A 77 2.79 -1.43 -10.24
N SER A 78 3.23 -1.06 -9.04
CA SER A 78 2.86 0.21 -8.41
C SER A 78 3.44 1.42 -9.15
N VAL A 79 4.68 1.31 -9.63
CA VAL A 79 5.31 2.32 -10.49
C VAL A 79 4.59 2.40 -11.84
N SER A 80 4.28 1.27 -12.48
CA SER A 80 3.54 1.24 -13.74
C SER A 80 2.14 1.84 -13.61
N CYS A 81 1.41 1.50 -12.55
CA CYS A 81 0.09 2.05 -12.28
C CYS A 81 0.14 3.56 -12.07
N TYR A 82 1.11 4.04 -11.28
CA TYR A 82 1.32 5.47 -11.06
C TYR A 82 1.63 6.20 -12.37
N LEU A 83 2.52 5.66 -13.19
CA LEU A 83 2.85 6.23 -14.50
C LEU A 83 1.65 6.28 -15.45
N LEU A 84 0.84 5.21 -15.48
CA LEU A 84 -0.38 5.16 -16.29
C LEU A 84 -1.42 6.19 -15.82
N GLN A 85 -1.69 6.23 -14.51
CA GLN A 85 -2.58 7.23 -13.92
C GLN A 85 -2.11 8.64 -14.25
N GLN A 86 -0.81 8.89 -14.14
CA GLN A 86 -0.18 10.17 -14.44
C GLN A 86 -0.31 10.54 -15.92
N LEU A 87 -0.18 9.58 -16.83
CA LEU A 87 -0.34 9.78 -18.27
C LEU A 87 -1.79 10.13 -18.62
N VAL A 88 -2.76 9.42 -18.02
CA VAL A 88 -4.19 9.66 -18.22
C VAL A 88 -4.61 11.03 -17.68
N LEU A 89 -4.21 11.38 -16.46
CA LEU A 89 -4.51 12.68 -15.86
C LEU A 89 -3.91 13.84 -16.67
N ARG A 90 -2.71 13.64 -17.24
CA ARG A 90 -2.10 14.62 -18.16
C ARG A 90 -2.88 14.76 -19.46
N GLY A 91 -3.29 13.64 -20.06
CA GLY A 91 -4.07 13.65 -21.30
C GLY A 91 -5.44 14.29 -21.14
N LEU A 92 -6.10 14.11 -20.00
CA LEU A 92 -7.37 14.77 -19.69
C LEU A 92 -7.21 16.26 -19.41
N GLY A 93 -6.08 16.68 -18.84
CA GLY A 93 -5.81 18.07 -18.47
C GLY A 93 -5.46 19.01 -19.62
N THR A 94 -5.16 18.51 -20.82
CA THR A 94 -4.72 19.34 -21.96
C THR A 94 -5.84 19.86 -22.86
N GLY A 95 -7.13 19.59 -22.59
CA GLY A 95 -8.27 20.11 -23.37
C GLY A 95 -8.41 19.51 -24.78
N ASP A 96 -7.30 19.11 -25.40
CA ASP A 96 -7.22 18.53 -26.74
C ASP A 96 -7.15 16.99 -26.74
N PHE A 97 -7.74 16.34 -25.73
CA PHE A 97 -7.71 14.87 -25.62
C PHE A 97 -8.30 14.18 -26.85
N VAL A 98 -9.46 14.67 -27.32
CA VAL A 98 -10.16 14.12 -28.48
C VAL A 98 -9.36 14.35 -29.76
N ALA A 99 -8.84 15.57 -29.96
CA ALA A 99 -8.03 15.91 -31.13
C ALA A 99 -6.69 15.15 -31.19
N ASN A 100 -6.12 14.78 -30.04
CA ASN A 100 -4.91 13.96 -29.96
C ASN A 100 -5.18 12.48 -30.24
N ILE A 101 -6.35 11.97 -29.84
CA ILE A 101 -6.78 10.60 -30.17
C ILE A 101 -7.07 10.47 -31.66
N GLU A 102 -7.74 11.45 -32.27
CA GLU A 102 -8.04 11.44 -33.71
C GLU A 102 -6.79 11.49 -34.59
N ARG A 103 -5.73 12.19 -34.14
CA ARG A 103 -4.45 12.27 -34.87
C ARG A 103 -3.52 11.09 -34.59
N ALA A 104 -3.75 10.32 -33.53
CA ALA A 104 -2.89 9.22 -33.15
C ALA A 104 -3.03 8.05 -34.14
N HIS A 105 -1.90 7.67 -34.75
CA HIS A 105 -1.84 6.48 -35.59
C HIS A 105 -1.66 5.26 -34.69
N TYR A 106 -2.74 4.51 -34.48
CA TYR A 106 -2.69 3.29 -33.70
C TYR A 106 -2.05 2.16 -34.50
N SER A 107 -1.20 1.37 -33.85
CA SER A 107 -0.58 0.20 -34.47
C SER A 107 -1.65 -0.83 -34.87
N LEU A 108 -1.51 -1.44 -36.04
CA LEU A 108 -2.40 -2.49 -36.54
C LEU A 108 -2.49 -3.69 -35.57
N TYR A 109 -1.46 -3.90 -34.75
CA TYR A 109 -1.43 -4.95 -33.73
C TYR A 109 -2.41 -4.72 -32.56
N LEU A 110 -2.90 -3.49 -32.35
CA LEU A 110 -3.87 -3.21 -31.29
C LEU A 110 -5.22 -3.90 -31.52
N GLN A 111 -5.55 -4.22 -32.77
CA GLN A 111 -6.79 -4.90 -33.15
C GLN A 111 -6.85 -6.34 -32.62
N TRP A 112 -5.70 -6.95 -32.32
CA TRP A 112 -5.59 -8.30 -31.77
C TRP A 112 -5.72 -8.35 -30.24
N LEU A 113 -5.81 -7.19 -29.58
CA LEU A 113 -6.10 -7.15 -28.15
C LEU A 113 -7.59 -7.43 -27.91
N PRO A 114 -7.98 -7.96 -26.74
CA PRO A 114 -9.39 -8.19 -26.38
C PRO A 114 -10.36 -7.02 -26.71
N PRO A 115 -10.05 -5.74 -26.35
CA PRO A 115 -10.89 -4.61 -26.75
C PRO A 115 -10.83 -4.30 -28.26
N GLY A 116 -9.72 -4.59 -28.93
CA GLY A 116 -9.55 -4.38 -30.36
C GLY A 116 -10.43 -5.30 -31.20
N MET A 117 -10.52 -6.59 -30.84
CA MET A 117 -11.34 -7.56 -31.59
C MET A 117 -12.83 -7.21 -31.54
N THR A 118 -13.30 -6.77 -30.38
CA THR A 118 -14.71 -6.38 -30.17
C THR A 118 -15.02 -5.03 -30.82
N ALA A 119 -14.09 -4.07 -30.80
CA ALA A 119 -14.20 -2.82 -31.54
C ALA A 119 -14.25 -3.04 -33.07
N SER A 120 -13.40 -3.92 -33.61
CA SER A 120 -13.40 -4.28 -35.03
C SER A 120 -14.72 -4.92 -35.47
N ALA A 121 -15.31 -5.79 -34.63
CA ALA A 121 -16.63 -6.37 -34.91
C ALA A 121 -17.72 -5.29 -35.02
N ILE A 122 -17.73 -4.32 -34.10
CA ILE A 122 -18.68 -3.20 -34.13
C ILE A 122 -18.46 -2.31 -35.36
N GLN A 123 -17.21 -1.96 -35.65
CA GLN A 123 -16.86 -1.11 -36.80
C GLN A 123 -17.32 -1.74 -38.13
N GLN A 124 -17.12 -3.05 -38.32
CA GLN A 124 -17.51 -3.73 -39.54
C GLN A 124 -19.03 -3.89 -39.68
N ALA A 125 -19.77 -3.99 -38.56
CA ALA A 125 -21.23 -3.98 -38.58
C ALA A 125 -21.78 -2.62 -39.03
N VAL A 126 -21.16 -1.53 -38.58
CA VAL A 126 -21.52 -0.15 -38.98
C VAL A 126 -21.24 0.09 -40.46
N LEU A 127 -20.14 -0.47 -40.98
CA LEU A 127 -19.80 -0.41 -42.41
C LEU A 127 -20.67 -1.34 -43.28
N GLY A 128 -21.62 -2.08 -42.69
CA GLY A 128 -22.53 -2.98 -43.41
C GLY A 128 -21.94 -4.35 -43.78
N ASN A 129 -20.68 -4.63 -43.40
CA ASN A 129 -20.03 -5.91 -43.65
C ASN A 129 -20.31 -6.91 -42.51
N TRP A 130 -21.51 -7.47 -42.52
CA TRP A 130 -21.99 -8.40 -41.50
C TRP A 130 -21.16 -9.69 -41.41
N GLY A 131 -20.67 -10.22 -42.54
CA GLY A 131 -19.90 -11.46 -42.56
C GLY A 131 -18.58 -11.33 -41.81
N ALA A 132 -17.85 -10.25 -42.05
CA ALA A 132 -16.58 -10.00 -41.38
C ALA A 132 -16.79 -9.59 -39.90
N SER A 133 -17.87 -8.85 -39.59
CA SER A 133 -18.24 -8.50 -38.21
C SER A 133 -18.49 -9.75 -37.34
N VAL A 134 -19.25 -10.71 -37.86
CA VAL A 134 -19.50 -12.00 -37.17
C VAL A 134 -18.21 -12.79 -37.01
N ALA A 135 -17.32 -12.79 -38.01
CA ALA A 135 -16.02 -13.47 -37.91
C ALA A 135 -15.17 -12.90 -36.75
N TRP A 136 -15.07 -11.58 -36.61
CA TRP A 136 -14.35 -10.96 -35.49
C TRP A 136 -14.99 -11.25 -34.14
N LEU A 137 -16.32 -11.30 -34.07
CA LEU A 137 -17.05 -11.64 -32.85
C LEU A 137 -16.79 -13.09 -32.44
N VAL A 138 -16.75 -14.03 -33.40
CA VAL A 138 -16.38 -15.43 -33.15
C VAL A 138 -14.95 -15.55 -32.66
N ILE A 139 -14.00 -14.80 -33.25
CA ILE A 139 -12.60 -14.78 -32.78
C ILE A 139 -12.52 -14.28 -31.33
N ALA A 140 -13.23 -13.20 -31.00
CA ALA A 140 -13.29 -12.70 -29.63
C ALA A 140 -13.90 -13.72 -28.66
N LEU A 141 -14.97 -14.42 -29.07
CA LEU A 141 -15.61 -15.47 -28.28
C LEU A 141 -14.65 -16.64 -28.02
N VAL A 142 -13.95 -17.12 -29.05
CA VAL A 142 -12.95 -18.21 -28.92
C VAL A 142 -11.84 -17.82 -27.97
N ALA A 143 -11.32 -16.59 -28.07
CA ALA A 143 -10.33 -16.08 -27.14
C ALA A 143 -10.85 -16.05 -25.69
N ALA A 144 -12.10 -15.64 -25.49
CA ALA A 144 -12.74 -15.61 -24.16
C ALA A 144 -12.84 -17.02 -23.55
N VAL A 145 -13.31 -17.99 -24.35
CA VAL A 145 -13.43 -19.40 -23.92
C VAL A 145 -12.07 -19.99 -23.57
N LEU A 146 -11.03 -19.71 -24.38
CA LEU A 146 -9.68 -20.19 -24.14
C LEU A 146 -9.12 -19.66 -22.81
N VAL A 147 -9.29 -18.37 -22.54
CA VAL A 147 -8.87 -17.75 -21.27
C VAL A 147 -9.60 -18.38 -20.08
N LEU A 148 -10.92 -18.56 -20.18
CA LEU A 148 -11.71 -19.19 -19.11
C LEU A 148 -11.32 -20.67 -18.91
N TYR A 149 -11.03 -21.39 -19.98
CA TYR A 149 -10.54 -22.77 -19.91
C TYR A 149 -9.17 -22.86 -19.23
N LEU A 150 -8.22 -21.98 -19.60
CA LEU A 150 -6.92 -21.90 -18.94
C LEU A 150 -7.07 -21.56 -17.46
N TRP A 151 -7.97 -20.64 -17.11
CA TRP A 151 -8.28 -20.31 -15.73
C TRP A 151 -8.80 -21.54 -14.96
N ALA A 152 -9.77 -22.26 -15.51
CA ALA A 152 -10.30 -23.48 -14.91
C ALA A 152 -9.20 -24.53 -14.67
N ARG A 153 -8.32 -24.74 -15.67
CA ARG A 153 -7.17 -25.66 -15.55
C ARG A 153 -6.18 -25.25 -14.46
N VAL A 154 -5.88 -23.97 -14.34
CA VAL A 154 -4.98 -23.46 -13.27
C VAL A 154 -5.63 -23.61 -11.90
N LEU A 155 -6.94 -23.36 -11.80
CA LEU A 155 -7.70 -23.49 -10.57
C LEU A 155 -7.77 -24.94 -10.09
N GLU A 156 -8.09 -25.89 -10.98
CA GLU A 156 -8.08 -27.33 -10.70
C GLU A 156 -6.71 -27.78 -10.20
N ARG A 157 -5.63 -27.38 -10.88
CA ARG A 157 -4.26 -27.70 -10.45
C ARG A 157 -3.96 -27.14 -9.06
N SER A 158 -4.28 -25.88 -8.80
CA SER A 158 -4.06 -25.25 -7.50
C SER A 158 -4.82 -25.92 -6.36
N LEU A 159 -6.04 -26.41 -6.60
CA LEU A 159 -6.86 -27.10 -5.59
C LEU A 159 -6.41 -28.56 -5.38
N SER A 160 -5.89 -29.20 -6.43
CA SER A 160 -5.43 -30.60 -6.39
C SER A 160 -4.02 -30.77 -5.79
N THR A 161 -3.20 -29.72 -5.78
CA THR A 161 -1.88 -29.76 -5.12
C THR A 161 -2.02 -29.64 -3.61
N PRO A 162 -1.60 -30.63 -2.79
CA PRO A 162 -1.73 -30.56 -1.34
C PRO A 162 -0.92 -29.40 -0.77
N GLU A 163 -1.62 -28.45 -0.14
CA GLU A 163 -1.07 -27.14 0.23
C GLU A 163 0.07 -27.19 1.28
N VAL A 164 0.24 -28.29 2.04
CA VAL A 164 1.30 -28.38 3.06
C VAL A 164 1.74 -29.84 3.28
N GLY A 165 2.45 -30.44 2.32
CA GLY A 165 3.05 -31.78 2.49
C GLY A 165 4.56 -31.79 2.78
N GLY A 166 5.32 -30.88 2.17
CA GLY A 166 6.79 -30.99 2.13
C GLY A 166 7.53 -30.53 3.39
N ALA A 167 6.98 -29.57 4.13
CA ALA A 167 7.67 -28.95 5.26
C ALA A 167 7.41 -29.64 6.61
N VAL A 168 6.22 -30.22 6.81
CA VAL A 168 5.90 -30.97 8.03
C VAL A 168 6.64 -32.30 8.05
N ARG A 169 6.74 -32.98 6.90
CA ARG A 169 7.45 -34.27 6.80
C ARG A 169 8.97 -34.11 6.99
N THR A 170 9.58 -33.04 6.46
CA THR A 170 11.02 -32.78 6.64
C THR A 170 11.37 -32.31 8.05
N ARG A 171 10.53 -31.48 8.71
CA ARG A 171 10.74 -31.15 10.14
C ARG A 171 10.49 -32.31 11.08
N ARG A 172 9.47 -33.14 10.82
CA ARG A 172 9.18 -34.32 11.65
C ARG A 172 10.26 -35.39 11.50
N HIS A 173 10.85 -35.56 10.32
CA HIS A 173 12.01 -36.45 10.15
C HIS A 173 13.28 -35.94 10.83
N LYS A 174 13.50 -34.61 10.87
CA LYS A 174 14.66 -34.02 11.55
C LYS A 174 14.48 -34.04 13.08
N ALA A 175 13.29 -33.70 13.58
CA ALA A 175 12.95 -33.78 15.00
C ALA A 175 12.94 -35.22 15.53
N ALA A 176 12.43 -36.19 14.76
CA ALA A 176 12.50 -37.60 15.15
C ALA A 176 13.94 -38.16 15.14
N LYS A 177 14.84 -37.56 14.34
CA LYS A 177 16.26 -37.93 14.31
C LYS A 177 17.08 -37.23 15.43
N GLU A 178 16.66 -36.05 15.88
CA GLU A 178 17.28 -35.31 16.99
C GLU A 178 16.80 -35.77 18.37
N ILE A 179 15.60 -36.36 18.50
CA ILE A 179 15.11 -36.91 19.78
C ILE A 179 15.80 -38.26 20.12
N GLY A 180 16.45 -38.91 19.15
CA GLY A 180 17.15 -40.19 19.37
C GLY A 180 18.61 -40.09 19.81
N ILE A 181 19.23 -38.90 19.78
CA ILE A 181 20.66 -38.73 20.10
C ILE A 181 20.86 -37.35 20.73
N GLY A 182 20.72 -37.26 22.06
CA GLY A 182 20.98 -36.01 22.76
C GLY A 182 20.58 -36.07 24.22
N SER A 183 21.53 -36.50 25.05
CA SER A 183 21.42 -36.54 26.50
C SER A 183 20.96 -35.21 27.10
N VAL A 184 20.19 -35.34 28.18
CA VAL A 184 19.82 -34.30 29.11
C VAL A 184 21.08 -33.61 29.63
N ASN A 185 21.38 -32.42 29.10
CA ASN A 185 22.24 -31.46 29.76
C ASN A 185 21.48 -30.14 29.84
N ALA A 186 20.88 -29.92 31.00
CA ALA A 186 20.26 -28.68 31.41
C ALA A 186 21.33 -27.58 31.42
N ALA A 187 21.45 -26.85 30.31
CA ALA A 187 22.23 -25.63 30.23
C ALA A 187 21.52 -24.54 31.04
N ARG A 188 21.97 -24.38 32.28
CA ARG A 188 21.77 -23.21 33.13
C ARG A 188 22.13 -21.95 32.30
N PRO A 189 21.26 -20.93 32.17
CA PRO A 189 21.64 -19.72 31.46
C PRO A 189 22.65 -18.96 32.32
N LEU A 190 23.93 -19.11 32.01
CA LEU A 190 24.98 -18.22 32.45
C LEU A 190 24.69 -16.85 31.84
N ALA A 191 24.34 -15.90 32.69
CA ALA A 191 24.36 -14.49 32.39
C ALA A 191 25.80 -14.10 32.05
N THR A 192 26.14 -14.13 30.76
CA THR A 192 27.35 -13.50 30.26
C THR A 192 27.10 -12.01 30.16
N SER A 193 27.42 -11.30 31.24
CA SER A 193 27.72 -9.88 31.22
C SER A 193 29.01 -9.66 30.43
N SER A 194 28.92 -9.14 29.20
CA SER A 194 30.07 -8.50 28.57
C SER A 194 29.64 -7.33 27.68
N GLY A 195 30.19 -6.15 27.97
CA GLY A 195 30.31 -5.05 27.02
C GLY A 195 29.18 -4.02 26.95
N GLY A 196 28.56 -3.67 28.08
CA GLY A 196 27.53 -2.62 28.11
C GLY A 196 28.09 -1.22 27.89
N GLY A 197 27.97 -0.73 26.65
CA GLY A 197 28.18 0.68 26.32
C GLY A 197 27.21 1.58 27.06
N ILE A 198 27.55 2.87 27.17
CA ILE A 198 26.77 3.90 27.89
C ILE A 198 25.28 3.98 27.42
N LEU A 199 24.98 3.48 26.21
CA LEU A 199 23.61 3.31 25.69
C LEU A 199 22.78 2.20 26.37
N GLU A 200 23.39 1.13 26.90
CA GLU A 200 22.66 0.08 27.63
C GLU A 200 22.22 0.53 29.02
N ARG A 201 22.90 1.53 29.58
CA ARG A 201 22.52 2.15 30.87
C ARG A 201 21.44 3.22 30.74
N LEU A 202 21.25 3.81 29.56
CA LEU A 202 20.26 4.87 29.34
C LEU A 202 18.89 4.38 28.84
N GLY A 203 18.78 3.16 28.31
CA GLY A 203 17.51 2.56 27.91
C GLY A 203 17.29 1.24 28.62
N SER A 204 16.19 1.09 29.38
CA SER A 204 15.88 -0.17 30.06
C SER A 204 16.02 -1.33 29.08
N SER A 205 16.80 -2.36 29.43
CA SER A 205 17.12 -3.51 28.58
C SER A 205 15.87 -4.12 27.90
N GLN A 206 14.72 -3.98 28.55
CA GLN A 206 13.41 -4.41 28.06
C GLN A 206 12.90 -3.61 26.84
N ILE A 207 13.04 -2.27 26.84
CA ILE A 207 12.59 -1.42 25.73
C ILE A 207 13.38 -1.78 24.46
N PHE A 208 14.71 -1.90 24.58
CA PHE A 208 15.57 -2.26 23.46
C PHE A 208 15.31 -3.69 22.96
N ALA A 209 15.03 -4.64 23.86
CA ALA A 209 14.65 -6.00 23.47
C ALA A 209 13.38 -6.02 22.63
N ILE A 210 12.37 -5.20 22.98
CA ILE A 210 11.13 -5.06 22.21
C ILE A 210 11.39 -4.37 20.88
N THR A 211 12.18 -3.31 20.83
CA THR A 211 12.56 -2.65 19.57
C THR A 211 13.29 -3.61 18.62
N ASN A 212 14.26 -4.39 19.12
CA ASN A 212 14.97 -5.38 18.32
C ASN A 212 14.04 -6.49 17.82
N LYS A 213 13.04 -6.88 18.61
CA LYS A 213 11.96 -7.76 18.15
C LYS A 213 11.22 -7.12 16.97
N GLU A 214 10.73 -5.89 17.09
CA GLU A 214 9.99 -5.22 16.01
C GLU A 214 10.78 -5.16 14.70
N TRP A 215 12.06 -4.78 14.77
CA TRP A 215 12.90 -4.69 13.58
C TRP A 215 13.09 -6.04 12.87
N LYS A 216 13.26 -7.11 13.64
CA LYS A 216 13.32 -8.47 13.09
C LYS A 216 11.97 -8.88 12.49
N TYR A 217 10.85 -8.45 13.07
CA TYR A 217 9.52 -8.77 12.61
C TYR A 217 9.17 -8.03 11.31
N PHE A 218 9.59 -6.77 11.14
CA PHE A 218 9.44 -6.05 9.87
C PHE A 218 10.07 -6.80 8.69
N TRP A 219 11.17 -7.52 8.91
CA TRP A 219 11.82 -8.33 7.88
C TRP A 219 11.26 -9.76 7.74
N ARG A 220 10.81 -10.36 8.85
CA ARG A 220 10.41 -11.78 8.89
C ARG A 220 8.93 -12.03 8.67
N ASP A 221 8.04 -11.16 9.15
CA ASP A 221 6.59 -11.30 8.95
C ASP A 221 6.19 -10.63 7.63
N PRO A 222 5.67 -11.37 6.62
CA PRO A 222 5.28 -10.80 5.34
C PRO A 222 4.23 -9.69 5.46
N GLN A 223 3.35 -9.73 6.45
CA GLN A 223 2.31 -8.72 6.61
C GLN A 223 2.88 -7.39 7.15
N LEU A 224 3.78 -7.45 8.13
CA LEU A 224 4.50 -6.28 8.63
C LEU A 224 5.47 -5.72 7.58
N LYS A 225 6.08 -6.60 6.79
CA LYS A 225 6.90 -6.22 5.64
C LYS A 225 6.09 -5.50 4.58
N ALA A 226 4.89 -5.97 4.27
CA ALA A 226 4.00 -5.32 3.31
C ALA A 226 3.55 -3.93 3.81
N THR A 227 3.23 -3.77 5.10
CA THR A 227 2.92 -2.45 5.66
C THR A 227 4.14 -1.52 5.61
N LEU A 228 5.33 -2.01 5.90
CA LEU A 228 6.58 -1.23 5.77
C LEU A 228 6.82 -0.79 4.32
N LEU A 229 6.66 -1.69 3.35
CA LEU A 229 6.81 -1.38 1.93
C LEU A 229 5.75 -0.39 1.44
N SER A 230 4.52 -0.49 1.94
CA SER A 230 3.47 0.49 1.65
C SER A 230 3.83 1.88 2.19
N SER A 231 4.45 1.95 3.38
CA SER A 231 4.98 3.19 3.97
C SER A 231 6.05 3.81 3.08
N LEU A 232 7.05 3.01 2.69
CA LEU A 232 8.15 3.46 1.82
C LEU A 232 7.65 3.87 0.43
N TYR A 233 6.61 3.22 -0.10
CA TYR A 233 6.01 3.60 -1.37
C TYR A 233 5.46 5.04 -1.35
N ILE A 234 4.83 5.46 -0.25
CA ILE A 234 4.36 6.85 -0.08
C ILE A 234 5.56 7.80 -0.18
N ILE A 235 6.66 7.51 0.52
CA ILE A 235 7.88 8.33 0.50
C ILE A 235 8.46 8.42 -0.93
N ILE A 236 8.51 7.31 -1.66
CA ILE A 236 9.00 7.28 -3.04
C ILE A 236 8.12 8.14 -3.96
N ILE A 237 6.80 8.11 -3.82
CA ILE A 237 5.90 8.96 -4.61
C ILE A 237 6.18 10.43 -4.34
N PHE A 238 6.34 10.84 -3.08
CA PHE A 238 6.62 12.24 -2.74
C PHE A 238 8.02 12.67 -3.20
N LEU A 239 8.98 11.75 -3.28
CA LEU A 239 10.31 12.02 -3.80
C LEU A 239 10.34 12.13 -5.33
N VAL A 240 9.69 11.20 -6.05
CA VAL A 240 9.78 11.06 -7.52
C VAL A 240 8.66 11.78 -8.26
N GLY A 241 7.46 11.83 -7.68
CA GLY A 241 6.26 12.42 -8.26
C GLY A 241 6.44 13.85 -8.77
N PRO A 242 7.12 14.75 -8.03
CA PRO A 242 7.55 16.06 -8.50
C PRO A 242 8.26 16.01 -9.86
N PHE A 243 9.30 15.19 -10.03
CA PHE A 243 10.06 15.10 -11.29
C PHE A 243 9.21 14.61 -12.46
N LEU A 244 8.35 13.63 -12.19
CA LEU A 244 7.45 13.10 -13.21
C LEU A 244 6.40 14.12 -13.63
N ASN A 245 6.11 15.14 -12.79
CA ASN A 245 5.13 16.20 -13.00
C ASN A 245 5.73 17.59 -13.28
N ALA A 246 6.87 17.68 -13.99
CA ALA A 246 7.58 18.96 -14.22
C ALA A 246 6.73 20.16 -14.71
N GLY A 247 5.56 19.94 -15.35
CA GLY A 247 4.63 21.00 -15.75
C GLY A 247 3.61 21.46 -14.70
N GLY A 248 3.47 20.75 -13.57
CA GLY A 248 2.47 21.03 -12.53
C GLY A 248 2.84 22.22 -11.63
N SER A 249 1.84 23.02 -11.26
CA SER A 249 1.96 24.19 -10.35
C SER A 249 2.70 23.88 -9.03
N ILE A 250 2.59 22.64 -8.56
CA ILE A 250 3.18 22.12 -7.31
C ILE A 250 4.73 22.16 -7.32
N ASN A 251 5.36 22.05 -8.49
CA ASN A 251 6.82 22.07 -8.62
C ASN A 251 7.44 23.46 -8.70
N ARG A 252 6.66 24.49 -9.03
CA ARG A 252 7.21 25.83 -9.32
C ARG A 252 7.47 26.70 -8.09
N LEU A 253 7.02 26.31 -6.90
CA LEU A 253 6.84 27.24 -5.78
C LEU A 253 7.48 26.82 -4.44
N GLY A 254 8.51 25.96 -4.43
CA GLY A 254 9.13 25.52 -3.18
C GLY A 254 8.18 24.78 -2.23
N VAL A 255 7.01 24.36 -2.73
CA VAL A 255 5.99 23.58 -2.00
C VAL A 255 6.52 22.21 -1.61
N LEU A 256 7.52 21.70 -2.36
CA LEU A 256 8.12 20.40 -2.15
C LEU A 256 8.63 20.20 -0.72
N ILE A 257 9.31 21.19 -0.14
CA ILE A 257 9.86 21.07 1.22
C ILE A 257 8.76 20.97 2.27
N TYR A 258 7.63 21.67 2.08
CA TYR A 258 6.48 21.62 2.99
C TYR A 258 5.69 20.32 2.88
N THR A 259 5.79 19.60 1.76
CA THR A 259 5.15 18.28 1.61
C THR A 259 5.89 17.16 2.35
N ALA A 260 7.17 17.34 2.70
CA ALA A 260 7.97 16.31 3.34
C ALA A 260 7.42 15.86 4.71
N PRO A 261 7.09 16.74 5.67
CA PRO A 261 6.46 16.34 6.93
C PRO A 261 5.10 15.65 6.73
N LEU A 262 4.35 16.04 5.71
CA LEU A 262 3.04 15.46 5.38
C LEU A 262 3.18 14.02 4.83
N ALA A 263 4.20 13.75 4.01
CA ALA A 263 4.51 12.40 3.56
C ALA A 263 4.89 11.48 4.73
N VAL A 264 5.73 11.98 5.64
CA VAL A 264 6.14 11.25 6.85
C VAL A 264 4.96 11.02 7.78
N PHE A 265 4.03 11.98 7.90
CA PHE A 265 2.78 11.81 8.65
C PHE A 265 2.02 10.57 8.16
N PHE A 266 1.78 10.43 6.86
CA PHE A 266 1.06 9.26 6.33
C PHE A 266 1.81 7.95 6.53
N SER A 267 3.14 7.97 6.37
CA SER A 267 4.01 6.81 6.61
C SER A 267 3.94 6.35 8.08
N VAL A 268 4.26 7.25 9.02
CA VAL A 268 4.27 6.96 10.46
C VAL A 268 2.88 6.60 10.98
N PHE A 269 1.82 7.27 10.48
CA PHE A 269 0.45 6.92 10.82
C PHE A 269 0.12 5.48 10.41
N THR A 270 0.55 5.05 9.23
CA THR A 270 0.32 3.67 8.75
C THR A 270 1.04 2.63 9.63
N LEU A 271 2.22 2.94 10.15
CA LEU A 271 3.00 2.04 11.00
C LEU A 271 2.56 2.05 12.48
N SER A 272 2.09 3.19 12.98
CA SER A 272 1.73 3.40 14.38
C SER A 272 0.24 3.16 14.69
N TYR A 273 -0.63 3.24 13.68
CA TYR A 273 -2.05 2.98 13.88
C TYR A 273 -2.30 1.51 14.25
N ASN A 274 -2.95 1.29 15.41
CA ASN A 274 -3.33 -0.03 15.88
C ASN A 274 -2.15 -1.02 16.04
N THR A 275 -1.00 -0.54 16.54
CA THR A 275 0.22 -1.36 16.75
C THR A 275 -0.01 -2.55 17.68
N LEU A 276 -0.87 -2.44 18.70
CA LEU A 276 -1.23 -3.59 19.55
C LEU A 276 -2.09 -4.60 18.78
N GLY A 277 -3.02 -4.14 17.95
CA GLY A 277 -3.80 -5.04 17.09
C GLY A 277 -2.95 -5.81 16.08
N MET A 278 -1.80 -5.25 15.66
CA MET A 278 -0.83 -5.91 14.78
C MET A 278 -0.09 -7.09 15.43
N GLU A 279 -0.07 -7.20 16.76
CA GLU A 279 0.49 -8.36 17.49
C GLU A 279 -0.43 -9.60 17.43
N ARG A 280 -1.70 -9.44 17.03
CA ARG A 280 -2.64 -10.56 16.82
C ARG A 280 -2.73 -11.48 18.06
N GLN A 281 -2.47 -12.78 17.89
CA GLN A 281 -2.55 -13.79 18.95
C GLN A 281 -1.37 -13.74 19.92
N SER A 282 -0.19 -13.25 19.51
CA SER A 282 0.99 -13.17 20.40
C SER A 282 0.86 -12.08 21.48
N LEU A 283 -0.11 -11.18 21.34
CA LEU A 283 -0.40 -10.17 22.37
C LEU A 283 -0.77 -10.82 23.71
N THR A 284 -1.51 -11.93 23.70
CA THR A 284 -1.85 -12.67 24.94
C THR A 284 -0.60 -13.21 25.63
N THR A 285 0.35 -13.76 24.87
CA THR A 285 1.62 -14.24 25.42
C THR A 285 2.51 -13.10 25.90
N LEU A 286 2.42 -11.92 25.28
CA LEU A 286 3.19 -10.75 25.69
C LEU A 286 2.77 -10.26 27.08
N PHE A 287 1.47 -10.33 27.39
CA PHE A 287 0.93 -9.94 28.69
C PHE A 287 1.19 -10.93 29.83
N LEU A 288 1.65 -12.15 29.51
CA LEU A 288 2.10 -13.10 30.54
C LEU A 288 3.49 -12.75 31.09
N PHE A 289 4.28 -11.95 30.38
CA PHE A 289 5.57 -11.52 30.87
C PHE A 289 5.41 -10.38 31.89
N PRO A 290 6.24 -10.35 32.96
CA PRO A 290 6.21 -9.30 33.98
C PRO A 290 6.88 -8.02 33.44
N ILE A 291 6.25 -7.37 32.46
CA ILE A 291 6.70 -6.14 31.82
C ILE A 291 5.60 -5.10 31.96
N GLU A 292 5.97 -3.90 32.42
CA GLU A 292 5.05 -2.77 32.47
C GLU A 292 4.50 -2.44 31.06
N PRO A 293 3.18 -2.26 30.88
CA PRO A 293 2.58 -1.98 29.57
C PRO A 293 3.18 -0.75 28.87
N ARG A 294 3.58 0.27 29.65
CA ARG A 294 4.23 1.48 29.14
C ARG A 294 5.54 1.19 28.41
N ARG A 295 6.36 0.27 28.93
CA ARG A 295 7.64 -0.13 28.31
C ARG A 295 7.43 -0.86 26.98
N ILE A 296 6.32 -1.58 26.84
CA ILE A 296 5.93 -2.24 25.59
C ILE A 296 5.63 -1.19 24.51
N LEU A 297 4.81 -0.20 24.84
CA LEU A 297 4.49 0.90 23.92
C LEU A 297 5.74 1.70 23.56
N LEU A 298 6.59 2.05 24.54
CA LEU A 298 7.83 2.78 24.27
C LEU A 298 8.78 2.02 23.34
N GLY A 299 8.97 0.71 23.54
CA GLY A 299 9.84 -0.10 22.67
C GLY A 299 9.34 -0.21 21.23
N LYS A 300 8.01 -0.24 21.04
CA LYS A 300 7.36 -0.23 19.73
C LYS A 300 7.45 1.13 19.05
N ASN A 301 7.14 2.18 19.80
CA ASN A 301 7.22 3.56 19.34
C ASN A 301 8.64 3.89 18.88
N LEU A 302 9.66 3.49 19.63
CA LEU A 302 11.05 3.72 19.28
C LEU A 302 11.43 3.09 17.93
N ALA A 303 10.92 1.89 17.61
CA ALA A 303 11.15 1.27 16.31
C ALA A 303 10.57 2.08 15.15
N VAL A 304 9.33 2.58 15.31
CA VAL A 304 8.65 3.40 14.28
C VAL A 304 9.24 4.81 14.19
N THR A 305 9.60 5.42 15.32
CA THR A 305 10.24 6.74 15.37
C THR A 305 11.54 6.76 14.58
N ILE A 306 12.39 5.73 14.70
CA ILE A 306 13.66 5.66 13.95
C ILE A 306 13.40 5.65 12.45
N ILE A 307 12.42 4.87 11.98
CA ILE A 307 12.03 4.83 10.56
C ILE A 307 11.54 6.20 10.10
N GLY A 308 10.61 6.82 10.85
CA GLY A 308 10.05 8.13 10.53
C GLY A 308 11.10 9.25 10.52
N ILE A 309 12.07 9.23 11.44
CA ILE A 309 13.18 10.18 11.46
C ILE A 309 14.03 10.03 10.20
N VAL A 310 14.42 8.80 9.83
CA VAL A 310 15.23 8.57 8.62
C VAL A 310 14.49 9.04 7.37
N GLU A 311 13.20 8.72 7.25
CA GLU A 311 12.36 9.17 6.12
C GLU A 311 12.26 10.70 6.05
N LEU A 312 12.08 11.37 7.20
CA LEU A 312 12.01 12.82 7.30
C LEU A 312 13.32 13.48 6.87
N PHE A 313 14.46 12.99 7.37
CA PHE A 313 15.77 13.52 6.99
C PHE A 313 16.02 13.36 5.49
N VAL A 314 15.74 12.19 4.92
CA VAL A 314 15.92 11.94 3.49
C VAL A 314 15.06 12.90 2.66
N LEU A 315 13.77 13.04 2.97
CA LEU A 315 12.86 13.92 2.22
C LEU A 315 13.21 15.40 2.38
N VAL A 316 13.52 15.87 3.59
CA VAL A 316 13.85 17.29 3.83
C VAL A 316 15.18 17.65 3.18
N LEU A 317 16.21 16.80 3.28
CA LEU A 317 17.51 17.08 2.68
C LEU A 317 17.46 17.04 1.15
N THR A 318 16.78 16.06 0.57
CA THR A 318 16.62 15.98 -0.89
C THR A 318 15.81 17.17 -1.40
N SER A 319 14.66 17.48 -0.78
CA SER A 319 13.84 18.63 -1.19
C SER A 319 14.55 19.98 -1.02
N ALA A 320 15.35 20.17 0.04
CA ALA A 320 16.17 21.36 0.24
C ALA A 320 17.28 21.48 -0.82
N ALA A 321 17.92 20.36 -1.18
CA ALA A 321 18.94 20.33 -2.22
C ALA A 321 18.38 20.72 -3.60
N PHE A 322 17.17 20.25 -3.94
CA PHE A 322 16.52 20.57 -5.21
C PHE A 322 15.94 21.99 -5.27
N THR A 323 15.40 22.49 -4.15
CA THR A 323 14.77 23.81 -4.09
C THR A 323 15.78 24.93 -3.79
N HIS A 324 17.03 24.58 -3.46
CA HIS A 324 18.07 25.48 -2.94
C HIS A 324 17.65 26.25 -1.67
N SER A 325 16.59 25.84 -0.99
CA SER A 325 15.98 26.54 0.14
C SER A 325 16.48 26.01 1.50
N TRP A 326 17.80 26.04 1.71
CA TRP A 326 18.42 25.53 2.94
C TRP A 326 17.95 26.23 4.22
N GLN A 327 17.48 27.47 4.10
CA GLN A 327 16.93 28.25 5.22
C GLN A 327 15.69 27.60 5.84
N LEU A 328 14.91 26.87 5.03
CA LEU A 328 13.67 26.21 5.47
C LEU A 328 13.91 24.78 5.98
N ALA A 329 15.08 24.21 5.74
CA ALA A 329 15.36 22.82 6.10
C ALA A 329 15.22 22.58 7.61
N LEU A 330 15.82 23.45 8.44
CA LEU A 330 15.81 23.29 9.89
C LEU A 330 14.41 23.48 10.52
N PRO A 331 13.65 24.54 10.19
CA PRO A 331 12.27 24.70 10.66
C PRO A 331 11.37 23.52 10.29
N VAL A 332 11.46 23.05 9.04
CA VAL A 332 10.65 21.93 8.54
C VAL A 332 11.02 20.61 9.24
N LEU A 333 12.33 20.35 9.44
CA LEU A 333 12.79 19.17 10.18
C LEU A 333 12.26 19.17 11.61
N ALA A 334 12.36 20.29 12.32
CA ALA A 334 11.94 20.38 13.71
C ALA A 334 10.42 20.20 13.88
N VAL A 335 9.63 20.81 12.99
CA VAL A 335 8.17 20.63 12.96
C VAL A 335 7.79 19.20 12.57
N GLY A 336 8.53 18.58 11.64
CA GLY A 336 8.36 17.17 11.29
C GLY A 336 8.63 16.24 12.48
N LEU A 337 9.69 16.49 13.24
CA LEU A 337 10.01 15.73 14.46
C LEU A 337 8.91 15.88 15.53
N ALA A 338 8.39 17.10 15.74
CA ALA A 338 7.25 17.34 16.61
C ALA A 338 6.01 16.56 16.14
N GLY A 339 5.76 16.56 14.83
CA GLY A 339 4.65 15.84 14.21
C GLY A 339 4.74 14.32 14.41
N ILE A 340 5.93 13.73 14.29
CA ILE A 340 6.15 12.29 14.57
C ILE A 340 5.70 11.95 16.01
N GLY A 341 6.06 12.78 17.00
CA GLY A 341 5.64 12.59 18.40
C GLY A 341 4.12 12.58 18.57
N VAL A 342 3.43 13.54 17.95
CA VAL A 342 1.96 13.65 17.98
C VAL A 342 1.30 12.43 17.33
N VAL A 343 1.76 12.02 16.15
CA VAL A 343 1.21 10.88 15.40
C VAL A 343 1.36 9.59 16.19
N ILE A 344 2.55 9.37 16.75
CA ILE A 344 2.81 8.18 17.56
C ILE A 344 1.97 8.19 18.84
N GLY A 345 1.84 9.34 19.50
CA GLY A 345 0.94 9.51 20.65
C GLY A 345 -0.50 9.08 20.32
N CYS A 346 -1.04 9.60 19.22
CA CYS A 346 -2.36 9.20 18.74
C CYS A 346 -2.43 7.70 18.35
N GLY A 347 -1.36 7.15 17.79
CA GLY A 347 -1.22 5.71 17.53
C GLY A 347 -1.36 4.87 18.80
N ASN A 348 -0.75 5.30 19.91
CA ASN A 348 -0.91 4.65 21.21
C ASN A 348 -2.34 4.72 21.72
N PHE A 349 -2.97 5.90 21.67
CA PHE A 349 -4.37 6.08 22.06
C PHE A 349 -5.29 5.14 21.30
N SER A 350 -5.18 5.12 19.97
CA SER A 350 -5.99 4.25 19.12
C SER A 350 -5.72 2.76 19.37
N SER A 351 -4.47 2.39 19.67
CA SER A 351 -4.10 1.01 19.97
C SER A 351 -4.66 0.50 21.30
N VAL A 352 -4.80 1.37 22.31
CA VAL A 352 -5.30 1.01 23.65
C VAL A 352 -6.82 1.09 23.73
N PHE A 353 -7.43 2.19 23.28
CA PHE A 353 -8.87 2.42 23.43
C PHE A 353 -9.71 1.88 22.27
N LEU A 354 -9.12 1.76 21.08
CA LEU A 354 -9.79 1.27 19.88
C LEU A 354 -9.07 0.06 19.28
N PRO A 355 -8.79 -1.01 20.05
CA PRO A 355 -8.02 -2.15 19.56
C PRO A 355 -8.77 -2.89 18.46
N GLN A 356 -8.18 -2.92 17.27
CA GLN A 356 -8.74 -3.63 16.14
C GLN A 356 -7.98 -4.94 15.93
N ARG A 357 -8.69 -6.07 16.02
CA ARG A 357 -8.09 -7.38 15.75
C ARG A 357 -7.68 -7.48 14.29
N MET A 358 -6.38 -7.64 14.04
CA MET A 358 -5.89 -7.90 12.69
C MET A 358 -5.79 -9.40 12.47
N ARG A 359 -6.55 -9.88 11.48
CA ARG A 359 -6.46 -11.29 11.06
C ARG A 359 -5.07 -11.53 10.47
N GLN A 360 -4.49 -12.67 10.82
CA GLN A 360 -3.27 -13.13 10.18
C GLN A 360 -3.56 -13.31 8.70
N MET A 361 -2.72 -12.70 7.86
CA MET A 361 -2.81 -12.87 6.42
C MET A 361 -2.70 -14.36 6.07
N GLN A 362 -3.82 -14.96 5.64
CA GLN A 362 -3.84 -16.32 5.13
C GLN A 362 -3.24 -16.31 3.71
N ARG A 363 -2.43 -17.34 3.40
CA ARG A 363 -1.82 -17.48 2.06
C ARG A 363 -2.93 -17.62 1.02
N GLY A 364 -2.84 -16.87 -0.08
CA GLY A 364 -3.86 -16.86 -1.15
C GLY A 364 -5.05 -15.93 -0.91
N PHE A 365 -5.10 -15.23 0.23
CA PHE A 365 -6.15 -14.23 0.45
C PHE A 365 -5.78 -12.92 -0.26
N GLN A 366 -6.76 -12.35 -0.99
CA GLN A 366 -6.66 -11.09 -1.71
C GLN A 366 -6.03 -10.01 -0.81
N ALA A 367 -4.75 -9.74 -1.05
CA ALA A 367 -4.04 -8.57 -0.58
C ALA A 367 -4.42 -7.39 -1.49
N THR A 368 -5.71 -7.17 -1.73
CA THR A 368 -6.15 -5.92 -2.31
C THR A 368 -5.63 -4.83 -1.38
N GLY A 369 -4.89 -3.86 -1.92
CA GLY A 369 -4.18 -2.79 -1.20
C GLY A 369 -5.03 -1.94 -0.25
N SER A 370 -6.32 -2.24 -0.15
CA SER A 370 -7.16 -1.90 0.98
C SER A 370 -6.96 -2.92 2.11
N SER A 371 -6.10 -2.57 3.07
CA SER A 371 -6.25 -3.04 4.47
C SER A 371 -7.68 -2.82 5.03
N ALA A 372 -8.55 -2.12 4.28
CA ALA A 372 -9.97 -1.90 4.49
C ALA A 372 -10.93 -2.92 3.84
N GLY A 373 -10.57 -3.63 2.75
CA GLY A 373 -11.53 -4.40 1.94
C GLY A 373 -12.18 -5.58 2.67
N ASN A 374 -11.46 -6.20 3.60
CA ASN A 374 -11.94 -7.34 4.41
C ASN A 374 -12.04 -7.03 5.91
N ALA A 375 -11.90 -5.75 6.28
CA ALA A 375 -11.78 -5.29 7.66
C ALA A 375 -13.08 -4.72 8.25
N GLY A 376 -14.17 -4.70 7.47
CA GLY A 376 -15.44 -4.09 7.84
C GLY A 376 -15.42 -2.56 7.68
N CYS A 377 -16.53 -1.98 7.19
CA CYS A 377 -16.65 -0.54 6.96
C CYS A 377 -16.35 0.27 8.24
N LEU A 378 -16.72 -0.26 9.41
CA LEU A 378 -16.46 0.36 10.71
C LEU A 378 -14.96 0.60 10.95
N ARG A 379 -14.09 -0.33 10.53
CA ARG A 379 -12.64 -0.18 10.68
C ARG A 379 -12.10 0.95 9.80
N GLY A 380 -12.60 1.06 8.57
CA GLY A 380 -12.27 2.16 7.66
C GLY A 380 -12.72 3.51 8.23
N VAL A 381 -13.95 3.59 8.75
CA VAL A 381 -14.48 4.79 9.41
C VAL A 381 -13.66 5.15 10.64
N MET A 382 -13.33 4.19 11.51
CA MET A 382 -12.48 4.43 12.67
C MET A 382 -11.07 4.91 12.30
N SER A 383 -10.49 4.38 11.22
CA SER A 383 -9.18 4.81 10.73
C SER A 383 -9.24 6.24 10.19
N LEU A 384 -10.26 6.58 9.41
CA LEU A 384 -10.49 7.94 8.89
C LEU A 384 -10.76 8.95 10.01
N LEU A 385 -11.60 8.58 10.98
CA LEU A 385 -11.85 9.42 12.16
C LEU A 385 -10.56 9.66 12.94
N MET A 386 -9.77 8.62 13.19
CA MET A 386 -8.52 8.78 13.92
C MET A 386 -7.51 9.64 13.15
N MET A 387 -7.43 9.48 11.82
CA MET A 387 -6.62 10.34 10.96
C MET A 387 -7.10 11.80 10.99
N GLY A 388 -8.41 12.04 11.03
CA GLY A 388 -8.98 13.38 11.20
C GLY A 388 -8.61 13.99 12.55
N VAL A 389 -8.74 13.22 13.64
CA VAL A 389 -8.33 13.64 14.98
C VAL A 389 -6.84 13.95 15.03
N THR A 390 -5.97 13.10 14.46
CA THR A 390 -4.53 13.37 14.45
C THR A 390 -4.19 14.64 13.69
N LEU A 391 -4.86 14.92 12.57
CA LEU A 391 -4.70 16.17 11.82
C LEU A 391 -5.13 17.39 12.64
N VAL A 392 -6.22 17.30 13.41
CA VAL A 392 -6.66 18.38 14.31
C VAL A 392 -5.64 18.61 15.44
N VAL A 393 -5.12 17.55 16.05
CA VAL A 393 -4.08 17.67 17.10
C VAL A 393 -2.76 18.21 16.53
N LEU A 394 -2.48 17.99 15.25
CA LEU A 394 -1.33 18.58 14.55
C LEU A 394 -1.50 20.06 14.21
N ALA A 395 -2.71 20.63 14.28
CA ALA A 395 -2.96 22.04 13.97
C ALA A 395 -1.98 23.03 14.65
N PRO A 396 -1.67 22.96 15.96
CA PRO A 396 -0.68 23.84 16.59
C PRO A 396 0.73 23.67 16.02
N VAL A 397 1.12 22.43 15.67
CA VAL A 397 2.45 22.12 15.09
C VAL A 397 2.55 22.69 13.67
N VAL A 398 1.48 22.58 12.88
CA VAL A 398 1.38 23.17 11.55
C VAL A 398 1.38 24.70 11.63
N ALA A 399 0.60 25.27 12.58
CA ALA A 399 0.53 26.71 12.80
C ALA A 399 1.89 27.29 13.20
N ALA A 400 2.69 26.59 14.01
CA ALA A 400 4.04 27.01 14.39
C ALA A 400 4.97 27.20 13.18
N LEU A 401 4.78 26.40 12.12
CA LEU A 401 5.56 26.53 10.89
C LEU A 401 5.02 27.63 9.96
N PHE A 402 3.70 27.67 9.76
CA PHE A 402 3.08 28.55 8.75
C PHE A 402 2.82 29.99 9.25
N LEU A 403 2.51 30.21 10.53
CA LEU A 403 2.22 31.58 11.03
C LEU A 403 3.40 32.54 10.80
N PRO A 404 4.66 32.20 11.11
CA PRO A 404 5.80 33.09 10.85
C PRO A 404 6.03 33.38 9.36
N LEU A 405 5.65 32.44 8.48
CA LEU A 405 5.70 32.62 7.03
C LEU A 405 4.63 33.59 6.54
N PHE A 406 3.40 33.48 7.04
CA PHE A 406 2.29 34.35 6.65
C PHE A 406 2.51 35.82 7.06
N TYR A 407 3.08 36.05 8.23
CA TYR A 407 3.36 37.41 8.73
C TYR A 407 4.74 37.93 8.32
N HIS A 408 5.53 37.15 7.56
CA HIS A 408 6.92 37.47 7.17
C HIS A 408 7.87 37.75 8.36
N VAL A 409 7.56 37.24 9.56
CA VAL A 409 8.36 37.45 10.79
C VAL A 409 9.16 36.19 11.13
N LEU A 410 10.24 35.94 10.39
CA LEU A 410 11.05 34.72 10.50
C LEU A 410 11.69 34.52 11.89
N TRP A 411 11.90 35.59 12.66
CA TRP A 411 12.45 35.52 14.02
C TRP A 411 11.56 34.74 15.01
N VAL A 412 10.25 34.66 14.74
CA VAL A 412 9.31 33.91 15.59
C VAL A 412 9.61 32.40 15.58
N TRP A 413 10.35 31.88 14.59
CA TRP A 413 10.82 30.49 14.58
C TRP A 413 11.69 30.12 15.77
N VAL A 414 12.41 31.08 16.36
CA VAL A 414 13.24 30.83 17.54
C VAL A 414 12.39 30.35 18.74
N PHE A 415 11.14 30.81 18.85
CA PHE A 415 10.24 30.44 19.95
C PHE A 415 9.22 29.37 19.55
N SER A 416 8.67 29.48 18.34
CA SER A 416 7.64 28.55 17.85
C SER A 416 8.17 27.14 17.61
N ILE A 417 9.42 26.98 17.14
CA ILE A 417 10.02 25.66 16.90
C ILE A 417 10.23 24.87 18.21
N PRO A 418 10.88 25.42 19.26
CA PRO A 418 10.99 24.72 20.54
C PRO A 418 9.63 24.43 21.16
N ALA A 419 8.67 25.37 21.07
CA ALA A 419 7.32 25.16 21.56
C ALA A 419 6.62 23.98 20.87
N ALA A 420 6.75 23.86 19.55
CA ALA A 420 6.20 22.73 18.79
C ALA A 420 6.83 21.38 19.21
N LEU A 421 8.15 21.34 19.39
CA LEU A 421 8.85 20.14 19.87
C LEU A 421 8.40 19.75 21.29
N LEU A 422 8.31 20.73 22.20
CA LEU A 422 7.82 20.49 23.56
C LEU A 422 6.37 20.02 23.57
N PHE A 423 5.52 20.58 22.71
CA PHE A 423 4.14 20.10 22.54
C PHE A 423 4.10 18.66 22.06
N GLY A 424 4.89 18.30 21.03
CA GLY A 424 4.95 16.92 20.53
C GLY A 424 5.43 15.92 21.57
N ILE A 425 6.48 16.27 22.33
CA ILE A 425 7.03 15.42 23.41
C ILE A 425 6.02 15.31 24.57
N GLY A 426 5.47 16.44 25.01
CA GLY A 426 4.50 16.48 26.11
C GLY A 426 3.23 15.71 25.79
N PHE A 427 2.70 15.88 24.57
CA PHE A 427 1.55 15.12 24.11
C PHE A 427 1.83 13.61 24.07
N HIS A 428 2.99 13.22 23.53
CA HIS A 428 3.39 11.81 23.52
C HIS A 428 3.44 11.24 24.94
N GLN A 429 4.10 11.91 25.87
CA GLN A 429 4.23 11.48 27.27
C GLN A 429 2.91 11.41 28.01
N LEU A 430 1.96 12.30 27.73
CA LEU A 430 0.62 12.30 28.34
C LEU A 430 -0.24 11.13 27.86
N VAL A 431 -0.04 10.69 26.61
CA VAL A 431 -0.84 9.64 25.98
C VAL A 431 -0.22 8.24 26.14
N THR A 432 1.07 8.13 26.49
CA THR A 432 1.79 6.87 26.76
C THR A 432 2.06 6.58 28.24
#